data_AF-A0A7Z8QPZ4-F1
#
_entry.id   AF-A0A7Z8QPZ4-F1
#
_cell.length_a   1.000
_cell.length_b   1.000
_cell.length_c   1.000
_cell.angle_alpha   90.00
_cell.angle_beta   90.00
_cell.angle_gamma   90.00
#
_symmetry.space_group_name_H-M   'P 1'
#
loop_
_entity.id
_entity.type
_entity.pdbx_description
1 polymer ?
#
loop_
_entity_poly.entity_id
_entity_poly.type
_entity_poly.pdbx_seq_one_letter_code
_entity_poly.pdbx_strand_id
1 'polypeptide(L)'
;TGIDPYHPFRMAVSEKDALHKLFQPIKHAVKRNKCTRAILVGHNPNFDINFLNAALTRTKIKRSPFHPFSTFDTATLGGLMYKQTVLAKIGKEAGMTWDNEQAHSALYDATQTAEIFCNIVNRWKQLEALDTRTEP
;
A
#
# COMPACT_ATOMS: atom_id res chain seq x y z
N THR A 1 -15.45 -7.03 7.01
CA THR A 1 -14.55 -6.66 8.10
C THR A 1 -14.95 -7.28 9.43
N GLY A 2 -16.23 -7.49 9.77
CA GLY A 2 -16.62 -8.11 11.05
C GLY A 2 -16.29 -7.27 12.28
N ILE A 3 -15.95 -5.98 12.09
CA ILE A 3 -15.52 -5.07 13.15
C ILE A 3 -16.75 -4.54 13.89
N ASP A 4 -16.78 -4.72 15.20
CA ASP A 4 -17.62 -3.93 16.11
C ASP A 4 -16.87 -2.63 16.48
N PRO A 5 -17.34 -1.44 16.04
CA PRO A 5 -16.67 -0.17 16.32
C PRO A 5 -16.64 0.22 17.80
N TYR A 6 -17.57 -0.31 18.61
CA TYR A 6 -17.77 0.06 20.01
C TYR A 6 -17.24 -1.00 20.98
N HIS A 7 -16.60 -2.05 20.46
CA HIS A 7 -16.02 -3.10 21.28
C HIS A 7 -14.99 -2.52 22.29
N PRO A 8 -15.11 -2.79 23.59
CA PRO A 8 -14.32 -2.11 24.63
C PRO A 8 -12.81 -2.38 24.50
N PHE A 9 -12.44 -3.54 23.97
CA PHE A 9 -11.03 -3.92 23.74
C PHE A 9 -10.52 -3.58 22.33
N ARG A 10 -11.27 -2.80 21.54
CA ARG A 10 -10.81 -2.35 20.21
C ARG A 10 -9.60 -1.42 20.28
N MET A 11 -9.38 -0.78 21.44
CA MET A 11 -8.30 0.19 21.66
C MET A 11 -8.29 1.30 20.59
N ALA A 12 -9.50 1.72 20.19
CA ALA A 12 -9.70 2.74 19.17
C ALA A 12 -9.04 4.06 19.59
N VAL A 13 -8.40 4.72 18.64
CA VAL A 13 -7.84 6.06 18.82
C VAL A 13 -8.55 7.05 17.90
N SER A 14 -8.43 8.34 18.20
CA SER A 14 -8.96 9.37 17.30
C SER A 14 -8.28 9.32 15.93
N GLU A 15 -8.98 9.72 14.87
CA GLU A 15 -8.40 9.81 13.52
C GLU A 15 -7.13 10.68 13.52
N LYS A 16 -7.14 11.78 14.28
CA LYS A 16 -6.01 12.71 14.37
C LYS A 16 -4.78 12.04 14.97
N ASP A 17 -4.95 11.27 16.04
CA ASP A 17 -3.84 10.56 16.69
C ASP A 17 -3.31 9.43 15.81
N ALA A 18 -4.21 8.69 15.13
CA ALA A 18 -3.83 7.67 14.16
C ALA A 18 -3.01 8.27 13.01
N LEU A 19 -3.47 9.37 12.41
CA LEU A 19 -2.78 10.04 11.31
C LEU A 19 -1.43 10.62 11.73
N HIS A 20 -1.33 11.18 12.94
CA HIS A 20 -0.04 11.61 13.49
C HIS A 20 0.94 10.44 13.65
N LYS A 21 0.50 9.32 14.24
CA LYS A 21 1.31 8.10 14.38
C LYS A 21 1.72 7.53 13.02
N LEU A 22 0.84 7.58 12.02
CA LEU A 22 1.10 7.13 10.66
C LEU A 22 2.12 8.04 9.92
N PHE A 23 1.97 9.35 10.02
CA PHE A 23 2.76 10.29 9.22
C PHE A 23 4.20 10.48 9.71
N GLN A 24 4.46 10.33 11.00
CA GLN A 24 5.82 10.47 11.54
C GLN A 24 6.84 9.52 10.90
N PRO A 25 6.64 8.18 10.89
CA PRO A 25 7.58 7.27 10.25
C PRO A 25 7.72 7.52 8.74
N ILE A 26 6.64 7.91 8.06
CA ILE A 26 6.66 8.22 6.63
C ILE A 26 7.53 9.46 6.36
N LYS A 27 7.37 10.54 7.13
CA LYS A 27 8.21 11.74 7.00
C LYS A 27 9.68 11.44 7.23
N HIS A 28 9.99 10.59 8.21
CA HIS A 28 11.35 10.12 8.42
C HIS A 28 11.87 9.31 7.23
N ALA A 29 11.07 8.39 6.67
CA ALA A 29 11.46 7.62 5.50
C ALA A 29 11.70 8.49 4.26
N VAL A 30 10.83 9.48 4.00
CA VAL A 30 11.00 10.45 2.91
C VAL A 30 12.32 11.20 3.05
N LYS A 31 12.61 11.72 4.25
CA LYS A 31 13.87 12.45 4.53
C LYS A 31 15.10 11.55 4.35
N ARG A 32 15.08 10.33 4.93
CA ARG A 32 16.22 9.39 4.87
C ARG A 32 16.54 8.95 3.44
N ASN A 33 15.53 8.77 2.60
CA ASN A 33 15.69 8.34 1.21
C ASN A 33 15.87 9.49 0.22
N LYS A 34 16.01 10.75 0.70
CA LYS A 34 16.13 11.95 -0.14
C LYS A 34 14.97 12.11 -1.13
N CYS A 35 13.78 11.64 -0.77
CA CYS A 35 12.56 11.82 -1.56
C CYS A 35 11.94 13.18 -1.24
N THR A 36 11.11 13.69 -2.15
CA THR A 36 10.37 14.95 -1.95
C THR A 36 8.99 14.71 -1.35
N ARG A 37 8.36 13.56 -1.61
CA ARG A 37 7.00 13.22 -1.19
C ARG A 37 6.80 11.70 -1.13
N ALA A 38 5.81 11.24 -0.36
CA ALA A 38 5.35 9.86 -0.38
C ALA A 38 4.24 9.67 -1.43
N ILE A 39 4.23 8.51 -2.11
CA ILE A 39 3.12 8.07 -2.96
C ILE A 39 2.48 6.85 -2.31
N LEU A 40 1.14 6.83 -2.23
CA LEU A 40 0.40 5.71 -1.68
C LEU A 40 0.43 4.55 -2.67
N VAL A 41 0.86 3.39 -2.19
CA VAL A 41 0.71 2.10 -2.89
C VAL A 41 -0.47 1.38 -2.26
N GLY A 42 -1.37 0.85 -3.08
CA GLY A 42 -2.53 0.11 -2.60
C GLY A 42 -3.11 -0.80 -3.68
N HIS A 43 -4.15 -1.54 -3.34
CA HIS A 43 -4.86 -2.41 -4.27
C HIS A 43 -6.25 -1.82 -4.56
N ASN A 44 -6.42 -1.20 -5.73
CA ASN A 44 -7.46 -0.20 -5.99
C ASN A 44 -7.32 1.07 -5.10
N PRO A 45 -6.13 1.70 -5.06
CA PRO A 45 -5.75 2.72 -4.08
C PRO A 45 -6.56 4.02 -4.13
N ASN A 46 -7.35 4.23 -5.20
CA ASN A 46 -8.29 5.34 -5.26
C ASN A 46 -9.30 5.29 -4.09
N PHE A 47 -9.67 4.08 -3.65
CA PHE A 47 -10.51 3.91 -2.47
C PHE A 47 -9.79 4.45 -1.21
N ASP A 48 -8.59 3.94 -0.92
CA ASP A 48 -7.82 4.29 0.28
C ASP A 48 -7.45 5.77 0.34
N ILE A 49 -6.98 6.35 -0.76
CA ILE A 49 -6.55 7.76 -0.80
C ILE A 49 -7.73 8.70 -0.55
N ASN A 50 -8.94 8.35 -1.01
CA ASN A 50 -10.14 9.15 -0.78
C ASN A 50 -10.56 9.12 0.69
N PHE A 51 -10.47 7.97 1.36
CA PHE A 51 -10.69 7.89 2.81
C PHE A 51 -9.64 8.66 3.61
N LEU A 52 -8.37 8.60 3.21
CA LEU A 52 -7.29 9.36 3.83
C LEU A 52 -7.53 10.87 3.67
N ASN A 53 -7.87 11.34 2.47
CA ASN A 53 -8.14 12.75 2.18
C ASN A 53 -9.37 13.27 2.95
N ALA A 54 -10.42 12.45 3.10
CA ALA A 54 -11.58 12.78 3.91
C ALA A 54 -11.21 12.91 5.40
N ALA A 55 -10.40 11.99 5.93
CA ALA A 55 -9.92 12.05 7.31
C ALA A 55 -9.01 13.26 7.56
N LEU A 56 -8.15 13.62 6.60
CA LEU A 56 -7.35 14.85 6.65
C LEU A 56 -8.22 16.11 6.74
N THR A 57 -9.30 16.16 5.96
CA THR A 57 -10.28 17.26 5.98
C THR A 57 -10.96 17.37 7.34
N ARG A 58 -11.49 16.26 7.88
CA ARG A 58 -12.16 16.23 9.20
C ARG A 58 -11.23 16.64 10.34
N THR A 59 -9.98 16.18 10.30
CA THR A 59 -8.98 16.43 11.35
C THR A 59 -8.25 17.77 11.23
N LYS A 60 -8.48 18.51 10.14
CA LYS A 60 -7.83 19.79 9.81
C LYS A 60 -6.29 19.68 9.72
N ILE A 61 -5.76 18.51 9.41
CA ILE A 61 -4.31 18.30 9.22
C ILE A 61 -3.90 18.86 7.86
N LYS A 62 -3.07 19.92 7.86
CA LYS A 62 -2.65 20.62 6.63
C LYS A 62 -1.45 19.99 5.91
N ARG A 63 -0.63 19.18 6.62
CA ARG A 63 0.67 18.70 6.12
C ARG A 63 0.74 17.17 6.06
N SER A 64 0.00 16.60 5.11
CA SER A 64 0.15 15.20 4.71
C SER A 64 1.46 14.98 3.95
N PRO A 65 2.25 13.93 4.27
CA PRO A 65 3.43 13.58 3.48
C PRO A 65 3.08 12.94 2.13
N PHE A 66 1.84 12.50 1.94
CA PHE A 66 1.39 11.86 0.71
C PHE A 66 1.13 12.86 -0.41
N HIS A 67 1.31 12.41 -1.64
CA HIS A 67 0.78 13.04 -2.82
C HIS A 67 -0.77 12.98 -2.79
N PRO A 68 -1.49 14.07 -3.14
CA PRO A 68 -2.93 14.16 -2.88
C PRO A 68 -3.81 13.28 -3.77
N PHE A 69 -3.33 12.87 -4.95
CA PHE A 69 -4.12 12.08 -5.91
C PHE A 69 -3.34 10.95 -6.60
N SER A 70 -2.08 11.17 -6.98
CA SER A 70 -1.24 10.10 -7.54
C SER A 70 -1.01 8.95 -6.57
N THR A 71 -1.18 7.74 -7.07
CA THR A 71 -1.03 6.47 -6.35
C THR A 71 -0.40 5.42 -7.27
N PHE A 72 0.15 4.35 -6.70
CA PHE A 72 0.52 3.15 -7.45
C PHE A 72 -0.47 2.03 -7.14
N ASP A 73 -1.15 1.55 -8.18
CA ASP A 73 -2.20 0.55 -8.09
C ASP A 73 -1.67 -0.85 -8.39
N THR A 74 -1.67 -1.70 -7.37
CA THR A 74 -1.27 -3.10 -7.50
C THR A 74 -2.30 -3.97 -8.24
N ALA A 75 -3.55 -3.53 -8.39
CA ALA A 75 -4.51 -4.24 -9.26
C ALA A 75 -4.11 -4.10 -10.73
N THR A 76 -3.80 -2.87 -11.16
CA THR A 76 -3.22 -2.59 -12.48
C THR A 76 -1.89 -3.32 -12.70
N LEU A 77 -0.94 -3.18 -11.76
CA LEU A 77 0.38 -3.82 -11.87
C LEU A 77 0.28 -5.35 -11.84
N GLY A 78 -0.63 -5.92 -11.05
CA GLY A 78 -0.92 -7.34 -11.02
C GLY A 78 -1.51 -7.85 -12.33
N GLY A 79 -2.39 -7.05 -12.96
CA GLY A 79 -2.94 -7.34 -14.28
C GLY A 79 -1.84 -7.46 -15.33
N LEU A 80 -0.87 -6.55 -15.29
CA LEU A 80 0.30 -6.57 -16.16
C LEU A 80 1.21 -7.78 -15.91
N MET A 81 1.62 -8.00 -14.66
CA MET A 81 2.68 -8.96 -14.33
C MET A 81 2.18 -10.40 -14.18
N TYR A 82 0.98 -10.58 -13.65
CA TYR A 82 0.43 -11.89 -13.26
C TYR A 82 -0.90 -12.23 -13.94
N LYS A 83 -1.43 -11.35 -14.82
CA LYS A 83 -2.74 -11.52 -15.46
C LYS A 83 -3.90 -11.68 -14.46
N GLN A 84 -3.73 -11.13 -13.26
CA GLN A 84 -4.72 -11.18 -12.18
C GLN A 84 -4.93 -9.78 -11.61
N THR A 85 -6.18 -9.43 -11.31
CA THR A 85 -6.53 -8.16 -10.67
C THR A 85 -6.99 -8.32 -9.23
N VAL A 86 -7.21 -9.55 -8.77
CA VAL A 86 -7.62 -9.84 -7.39
C VAL A 86 -6.39 -10.08 -6.54
N LEU A 87 -6.21 -9.30 -5.46
CA LEU A 87 -5.02 -9.36 -4.57
C LEU A 87 -4.61 -10.79 -4.18
N ALA A 88 -5.57 -11.61 -3.75
CA ALA A 88 -5.31 -12.99 -3.36
C ALA A 88 -4.82 -13.88 -4.52
N LYS A 89 -5.33 -13.65 -5.73
CA LYS A 89 -4.89 -14.38 -6.92
C LYS A 89 -3.50 -13.90 -7.35
N ILE A 90 -3.24 -12.59 -7.29
CA ILE A 90 -1.91 -12.02 -7.56
C ILE A 90 -0.88 -12.62 -6.60
N GLY A 91 -1.16 -12.66 -5.29
CA GLY A 91 -0.27 -13.26 -4.30
C GLY A 91 0.05 -14.73 -4.62
N LYS A 92 -0.97 -15.53 -4.94
CA LYS A 92 -0.79 -16.93 -5.35
C LYS A 92 0.06 -17.08 -6.61
N GLU A 93 -0.21 -16.30 -7.66
CA GLU A 93 0.58 -16.31 -8.90
C GLU A 93 2.02 -15.78 -8.69
N ALA A 94 2.22 -14.91 -7.70
CA ALA A 94 3.53 -14.44 -7.26
C ALA A 94 4.28 -15.48 -6.40
N GLY A 95 3.70 -16.67 -6.16
CA GLY A 95 4.28 -17.73 -5.34
C GLY A 95 4.21 -17.46 -3.83
N MET A 96 3.40 -16.49 -3.39
CA MET A 96 3.23 -16.16 -1.98
C MET A 96 2.20 -17.09 -1.34
N THR A 97 2.41 -17.40 -0.06
CA THR A 97 1.40 -18.08 0.76
C THR A 97 0.24 -17.12 1.01
N TRP A 98 -1.00 -17.62 0.92
CA TRP A 98 -2.19 -16.79 1.12
C TRP A 98 -3.15 -17.44 2.11
N ASP A 99 -3.35 -16.78 3.24
CA ASP A 99 -4.37 -17.09 4.23
C ASP A 99 -5.66 -16.31 3.94
N ASN A 100 -6.76 -17.03 3.68
CA ASN A 100 -8.07 -16.41 3.45
C ASN A 100 -8.77 -16.01 4.76
N GLU A 101 -8.41 -16.60 5.90
CA GLU A 101 -9.03 -16.30 7.19
C GLU A 101 -8.55 -14.95 7.72
N GLN A 102 -7.32 -14.56 7.38
CA GLN A 102 -6.75 -13.24 7.69
C GLN A 102 -7.08 -12.17 6.64
N ALA A 103 -7.65 -12.57 5.49
CA ALA A 103 -8.10 -11.61 4.49
C ALA A 103 -9.13 -10.65 5.10
N HIS A 104 -9.09 -9.38 4.68
CA HIS A 104 -9.91 -8.27 5.22
C HIS A 104 -9.42 -7.65 6.54
N SER A 105 -8.30 -8.14 7.10
CA SER A 105 -7.51 -7.38 8.06
C SER A 105 -6.69 -6.34 7.32
N ALA A 106 -6.81 -5.06 7.70
CA ALA A 106 -6.03 -3.98 7.10
C ALA A 106 -4.51 -4.20 7.23
N LEU A 107 -4.06 -4.85 8.32
CA LEU A 107 -2.65 -5.18 8.51
C LEU A 107 -2.20 -6.25 7.51
N TYR A 108 -2.97 -7.32 7.39
CA TYR A 108 -2.64 -8.42 6.48
C TYR A 108 -2.66 -7.94 5.03
N ASP A 109 -3.73 -7.27 4.61
CA ASP A 109 -3.87 -6.77 3.24
C ASP A 109 -2.75 -5.76 2.90
N ALA A 110 -2.35 -4.89 3.84
CA ALA A 110 -1.23 -3.96 3.64
C ALA A 110 0.13 -4.68 3.51
N THR A 111 0.39 -5.70 4.35
CA THR A 111 1.62 -6.51 4.27
C THR A 111 1.69 -7.26 2.94
N GLN A 112 0.63 -7.96 2.55
CA GLN A 112 0.60 -8.70 1.29
C GLN A 112 0.74 -7.77 0.08
N THR A 113 0.08 -6.61 0.10
CA THR A 113 0.19 -5.60 -0.96
C THR A 113 1.62 -5.07 -1.08
N ALA A 114 2.31 -4.85 0.04
CA ALA A 114 3.70 -4.40 0.04
C ALA A 114 4.64 -5.45 -0.57
N GLU A 115 4.48 -6.73 -0.19
CA GLU A 115 5.27 -7.83 -0.75
C GLU A 115 5.02 -7.99 -2.26
N ILE A 116 3.76 -7.94 -2.70
CA ILE A 116 3.40 -7.99 -4.13
C ILE A 116 4.07 -6.86 -4.90
N PHE A 117 3.98 -5.62 -4.39
CA PHE A 117 4.59 -4.47 -5.03
C PHE A 117 6.11 -4.62 -5.15
N CYS A 118 6.77 -5.05 -4.08
CA CYS A 118 8.21 -5.32 -4.08
C CYS A 118 8.58 -6.42 -5.09
N ASN A 119 7.83 -7.52 -5.14
CA ASN A 119 8.06 -8.61 -6.09
C ASN A 119 7.95 -8.14 -7.55
N ILE A 120 6.95 -7.31 -7.86
CA ILE A 120 6.77 -6.76 -9.21
C ILE A 120 7.95 -5.87 -9.59
N VAL A 121 8.34 -4.92 -8.74
CA VAL A 121 9.46 -4.00 -9.00
C VAL A 121 10.78 -4.75 -9.13
N ASN A 122 11.03 -5.72 -8.24
CA ASN A 122 12.25 -6.54 -8.28
C ASN A 122 12.31 -7.41 -9.53
N ARG A 123 11.18 -7.98 -9.96
CA ARG A 123 11.10 -8.76 -11.19
C ARG A 123 11.36 -7.92 -12.42
N TRP A 124 10.80 -6.71 -12.49
CA TRP A 124 11.08 -5.78 -13.58
C TRP A 124 12.58 -5.48 -13.69
N LYS A 125 13.24 -5.17 -12.56
CA LYS A 125 14.70 -4.95 -12.52
C LYS A 125 15.49 -6.17 -13.02
N GLN A 126 15.04 -7.39 -12.72
CA GLN A 126 15.69 -8.61 -13.22
C GLN A 126 15.56 -8.75 -14.73
N LEU A 127 14.40 -8.38 -15.30
CA LEU A 127 14.17 -8.41 -16.75
C LEU A 127 15.04 -7.37 -17.48
N GLU A 128 15.11 -6.13 -16.98
CA GLU A 128 16.02 -5.10 -17.54
C GLU A 128 17.49 -5.56 -17.55
N ALA A 129 17.89 -6.30 -16.51
CA ALA A 129 19.24 -6.85 -16.41
C ALA A 129 19.51 -8.02 -17.37
N LEU A 130 18.48 -8.61 -17.99
CA LEU A 130 18.63 -9.61 -19.05
C LEU A 130 18.78 -8.93 -20.41
N ASP A 131 17.98 -7.90 -20.68
CA ASP A 131 18.04 -7.14 -21.94
C ASP A 131 19.44 -6.53 -22.17
N THR A 132 20.03 -5.97 -21.10
CA THR A 132 21.38 -5.39 -21.12
C THR A 132 22.52 -6.41 -21.32
N ARG A 133 22.27 -7.71 -21.08
CA ARG A 133 23.24 -8.78 -21.34
C ARG A 133 23.16 -9.33 -22.77
N THR A 134 22.14 -8.92 -23.52
CA THR A 134 21.92 -9.32 -24.92
C THR A 134 22.36 -8.27 -25.93
N GLU A 135 22.90 -7.13 -25.48
CA GLU A 135 23.60 -6.19 -26.36
C GLU A 135 25.06 -6.67 -26.58
N PRO A 136 25.52 -6.77 -27.85
CA PRO A 136 26.83 -7.32 -28.21
C PRO A 136 28.03 -6.46 -27.78
#